data_AF-A0A1J5CJZ0-F1
#
_entry.id   AF-A0A1J5CJZ0-F1
#
_cell.length_a   1.000
_cell.length_b   1.000
_cell.length_c   1.000
_cell.angle_alpha   90.00
_cell.angle_beta   90.00
_cell.angle_gamma   90.00
#
_symmetry.space_group_name_H-M   'P 1'
#
loop_
_entity.id
_entity.type
_entity.pdbx_description
1 polymer ?
#
loop_
_entity_poly.entity_id
_entity_poly.type
_entity_poly.pdbx_seq_one_letter_code
_entity_poly.pdbx_strand_id
1 'polypeptide(L)'
;MELVSTPPLNKYDFTRLRNMWETLVLDVVSGLIQRWEMCDCQDCILDVTALALNQLPAKYWVLDKYDVLTTPESFLKDSNNRRIAEESVLKALRLVEQNPHH
;
A
#
# COMPACT_ATOMS: atom_id res chain seq x y z
N MET A 1 -4.35 14.15 -11.27
CA MET A 1 -5.16 13.45 -12.30
C MET A 1 -6.61 13.46 -11.82
N GLU A 2 -7.45 14.33 -12.39
CA GLU A 2 -8.84 14.62 -11.94
C GLU A 2 -9.90 13.73 -12.60
N LEU A 3 -9.55 12.53 -13.04
CA LEU A 3 -10.47 11.70 -13.85
C LEU A 3 -11.78 11.37 -13.12
N VAL A 4 -11.72 11.30 -11.80
CA VAL A 4 -12.87 10.95 -10.94
C VAL A 4 -13.90 12.08 -10.82
N SER A 5 -13.52 13.34 -11.09
CA SER A 5 -14.44 14.49 -11.05
C SER A 5 -15.19 14.71 -12.37
N THR A 6 -14.90 13.93 -13.42
CA THR A 6 -15.54 14.07 -14.73
C THR A 6 -16.83 13.24 -14.84
N PRO A 7 -17.89 13.74 -15.50
CA PRO A 7 -19.07 12.92 -15.81
C PRO A 7 -18.75 11.77 -16.78
N PRO A 8 -19.34 10.57 -16.61
CA PRO A 8 -20.34 10.19 -15.61
C PRO A 8 -19.74 9.64 -14.31
N LEU A 9 -18.42 9.74 -14.10
CA LEU A 9 -17.73 9.13 -12.95
C LEU A 9 -17.94 9.89 -11.64
N ASN A 10 -18.17 11.20 -11.72
CA ASN A 10 -18.45 12.08 -10.59
C ASN A 10 -19.71 11.70 -9.76
N LYS A 11 -20.53 10.75 -10.22
CA LYS A 11 -21.68 10.22 -9.48
C LYS A 11 -21.32 9.06 -8.54
N TYR A 12 -20.10 8.54 -8.60
CA TYR A 12 -19.65 7.41 -7.79
C TYR A 12 -18.62 7.87 -6.76
N ASP A 13 -18.63 7.24 -5.59
CA ASP A 13 -17.64 7.47 -4.55
C ASP A 13 -16.50 6.43 -4.63
N PHE A 14 -15.42 6.80 -5.29
CA PHE A 14 -14.22 5.96 -5.43
C PHE A 14 -13.37 5.89 -4.15
N THR A 15 -13.63 6.74 -3.14
CA THR A 15 -12.89 6.68 -1.86
C THR A 15 -13.18 5.39 -1.07
N ARG A 16 -14.27 4.71 -1.45
CA ARG A 16 -14.66 3.39 -0.92
C ARG A 16 -13.87 2.24 -1.52
N LEU A 17 -13.16 2.44 -2.62
CA LEU A 17 -12.24 1.44 -3.17
C LEU A 17 -10.89 1.55 -2.47
N ARG A 18 -10.49 0.50 -1.76
CA ARG A 18 -9.21 0.45 -1.05
C ARG A 18 -8.40 -0.75 -1.45
N ASN A 19 -7.12 -0.53 -1.73
CA ASN A 19 -6.16 -1.62 -1.86
C ASN A 19 -5.73 -2.07 -0.46
N MET A 20 -5.98 -3.33 -0.12
CA MET A 20 -5.72 -3.84 1.23
C MET A 20 -4.24 -3.97 1.56
N TRP A 21 -3.38 -4.00 0.54
CA TRP A 21 -1.94 -3.96 0.74
C TRP A 21 -1.44 -2.61 1.24
N GLU A 22 -2.13 -1.50 0.93
CA GLU A 22 -1.68 -0.15 1.33
C GLU A 22 -1.50 -0.05 2.84
N THR A 23 -2.46 -0.54 3.63
CA THR A 23 -2.36 -0.52 5.09
C THR A 23 -1.15 -1.29 5.58
N LEU A 24 -0.94 -2.53 5.11
CA LEU A 24 0.18 -3.37 5.56
C LEU A 24 1.53 -2.79 5.13
N VAL A 25 1.62 -2.28 3.89
CA VAL A 25 2.84 -1.68 3.36
C VAL A 25 3.20 -0.42 4.16
N LEU A 26 2.24 0.47 4.40
CA LEU A 26 2.46 1.71 5.15
C LEU A 26 2.84 1.44 6.62
N ASP A 27 2.26 0.42 7.23
CA ASP A 27 2.63 -0.01 8.59
C ASP A 27 4.09 -0.50 8.65
N VAL A 28 4.53 -1.29 7.66
CA VAL A 28 5.93 -1.76 7.57
C VAL A 28 6.89 -0.59 7.34
N VAL A 29 6.58 0.29 6.39
CA VAL A 29 7.38 1.49 6.09
C VAL A 29 7.50 2.38 7.33
N SER A 30 6.39 2.65 8.02
CA SER A 30 6.38 3.40 9.27
C SER A 30 7.30 2.77 10.32
N GLY A 31 7.27 1.44 10.46
CA GLY A 31 8.18 0.71 11.36
C GLY A 31 9.65 0.84 10.99
N LEU A 32 9.99 0.82 9.70
CA LEU A 32 11.37 1.00 9.22
C LEU A 32 11.87 2.43 9.49
N ILE A 33 11.04 3.45 9.27
CA ILE A 33 11.35 4.85 9.61
C ILE A 33 11.64 4.98 11.11
N GLN A 34 10.76 4.44 11.97
CA GLN A 34 10.91 4.50 13.43
C GLN A 34 12.18 3.81 13.94
N ARG A 35 12.63 2.76 13.24
CA ARG A 35 13.88 2.05 13.55
C ARG A 35 15.12 2.65 12.89
N TRP A 36 14.97 3.73 12.12
CA TRP A 36 16.06 4.36 11.36
C TRP A 36 16.70 3.39 10.34
N GLU A 37 15.91 2.47 9.79
CA GLU A 37 16.33 1.45 8.83
C GLU A 37 16.04 1.84 7.38
N MET A 38 15.61 3.08 7.13
CA MET A 38 15.40 3.63 5.79
C MET A 38 15.52 5.16 5.80
N CYS A 39 15.81 5.75 4.63
CA CYS A 39 15.68 7.19 4.42
C CYS A 39 14.21 7.62 4.55
N ASP A 40 13.95 8.70 5.27
CA ASP A 40 12.61 9.23 5.56
C ASP A 40 12.21 10.43 4.68
N CYS A 41 13.00 10.75 3.65
CA CYS A 41 12.66 11.81 2.72
C CYS A 41 11.47 11.43 1.83
N GLN A 42 10.75 12.45 1.36
CA GLN A 42 9.53 12.26 0.57
C GLN A 42 9.75 11.34 -0.65
N ASP A 43 10.83 11.55 -1.41
CA ASP A 43 11.08 10.79 -2.63
C ASP A 43 11.33 9.31 -2.34
N CYS A 44 12.19 9.00 -1.35
CA CYS A 44 12.44 7.61 -0.94
C CYS A 44 11.18 6.91 -0.42
N ILE A 45 10.37 7.59 0.40
CA ILE A 45 9.12 6.99 0.92
C ILE A 45 8.15 6.68 -0.23
N LEU A 46 7.97 7.62 -1.16
CA LEU A 46 7.07 7.43 -2.29
C LEU A 46 7.55 6.31 -3.22
N ASP A 47 8.85 6.27 -3.53
CA ASP A 47 9.42 5.26 -4.41
C ASP A 47 9.34 3.86 -3.80
N VAL A 48 9.73 3.71 -2.52
CA VAL A 48 9.65 2.41 -1.81
C VAL A 48 8.20 1.93 -1.76
N THR A 49 7.27 2.81 -1.41
CA THR A 49 5.84 2.46 -1.30
C THR A 49 5.27 2.08 -2.65
N ALA A 50 5.55 2.85 -3.71
CA ALA A 50 5.08 2.58 -5.06
C ALA A 50 5.64 1.25 -5.60
N LEU A 51 6.96 1.03 -5.47
CA LEU A 51 7.59 -0.21 -5.90
C LEU A 51 7.07 -1.43 -5.14
N ALA A 52 6.86 -1.30 -3.82
CA ALA A 52 6.31 -2.39 -3.01
C ALA A 52 4.88 -2.74 -3.43
N LEU A 53 4.01 -1.75 -3.60
CA LEU A 53 2.62 -1.97 -4.00
C LEU A 53 2.51 -2.56 -5.41
N ASN A 54 3.36 -2.12 -6.35
CA ASN A 54 3.37 -2.62 -7.72
C ASN A 54 3.79 -4.10 -7.84
N GLN A 55 4.51 -4.64 -6.84
CA GLN A 55 4.91 -6.04 -6.81
C GLN A 55 3.86 -6.96 -6.16
N LEU A 56 2.87 -6.40 -5.48
CA LEU A 56 1.84 -7.15 -4.78
C LEU A 56 0.63 -7.42 -5.68
N PRO A 57 -0.04 -8.57 -5.53
CA PRO A 57 -1.23 -8.87 -6.33
C PRO A 57 -2.35 -7.87 -6.00
N ALA A 58 -3.02 -7.33 -7.02
CA ALA A 58 -4.10 -6.38 -6.82
C ALA A 58 -5.18 -6.94 -5.88
N LYS A 59 -5.47 -6.23 -4.78
CA LYS A 59 -6.44 -6.65 -3.76
C LYS A 59 -7.30 -5.47 -3.32
N TYR A 60 -8.31 -5.16 -4.11
CA TYR A 60 -9.24 -4.07 -3.81
C TYR A 60 -10.48 -4.56 -3.08
N TRP A 61 -10.94 -3.78 -2.10
CA TRP A 61 -12.22 -3.93 -1.42
C TRP A 61 -13.09 -2.69 -1.61
N VAL A 62 -14.40 -2.91 -1.72
CA VAL A 62 -15.39 -1.84 -1.56
C VAL A 62 -15.77 -1.78 -0.09
N LEU A 63 -15.36 -0.73 0.60
CA LEU A 63 -15.69 -0.50 2.01
C LEU A 63 -17.21 -0.37 2.21
N ASP A 64 -17.68 -0.72 3.40
CA ASP A 64 -19.10 -0.71 3.83
C ASP A 64 -20.03 -1.68 3.10
N LYS A 65 -19.47 -2.59 2.29
CA LYS A 65 -20.22 -3.73 1.76
C LYS A 65 -19.98 -4.92 2.69
N TYR A 66 -21.05 -5.46 3.26
CA TYR A 66 -20.98 -6.72 4.00
C TYR A 66 -20.49 -7.83 3.05
N ASP A 67 -19.29 -8.33 3.32
CA ASP A 67 -18.79 -9.55 2.71
C ASP A 67 -18.80 -10.64 3.79
N VAL A 68 -19.61 -11.68 3.55
CA VAL A 68 -19.93 -12.72 4.53
C VAL A 68 -18.80 -13.75 4.63
N LEU A 69 -17.90 -13.81 3.64
CA LEU A 69 -16.91 -14.88 3.51
C LEU A 69 -15.49 -14.46 3.89
N THR A 70 -15.10 -13.22 3.63
CA THR A 70 -13.77 -12.71 3.95
C THR A 70 -13.90 -11.23 4.24
N THR A 71 -13.30 -10.74 5.32
CA THR A 71 -13.40 -9.33 5.69
C THR A 71 -12.05 -8.62 5.50
N PRO A 72 -12.04 -7.30 5.27
CA PRO A 72 -10.81 -6.51 5.32
C PRO A 72 -9.98 -6.79 6.58
N GLU A 73 -10.62 -6.91 7.74
CA GLU A 73 -9.93 -7.18 9.01
C GLU A 73 -9.25 -8.54 9.03
N SER A 74 -9.88 -9.57 8.44
CA SER A 74 -9.28 -10.91 8.35
C SER A 74 -8.01 -10.90 7.48
N PHE A 75 -8.02 -10.13 6.39
CA PHE A 75 -6.87 -9.96 5.52
C PHE A 75 -5.71 -9.25 6.23
N LEU A 76 -6.02 -8.15 6.94
CA LEU A 76 -5.03 -7.34 7.65
C LEU A 76 -4.41 -8.06 8.86
N LYS A 77 -5.16 -8.95 9.51
CA LYS A 77 -4.68 -9.72 10.67
C LYS A 77 -3.93 -11.00 10.29
N ASP A 78 -3.95 -11.40 9.02
CA ASP A 78 -3.24 -12.59 8.55
C ASP A 78 -1.72 -12.36 8.55
N SER A 79 -1.00 -13.18 9.32
CA SER A 79 0.45 -13.10 9.45
C SER A 79 1.19 -13.40 8.15
N ASN A 80 0.63 -14.23 7.26
CA ASN A 80 1.21 -14.47 5.95
C ASN A 80 1.14 -13.24 5.07
N ASN A 81 0.00 -12.51 5.09
CA ASN A 81 -0.12 -11.26 4.33
C ASN A 81 0.86 -10.22 4.87
N ARG A 82 1.00 -10.11 6.20
CA ARG A 82 1.99 -9.20 6.80
C ARG A 82 3.42 -9.54 6.36
N ARG A 83 3.80 -10.82 6.38
CA ARG A 83 5.11 -11.29 5.88
C ARG A 83 5.33 -10.95 4.40
N ILE A 84 4.31 -11.16 3.56
CA ILE A 84 4.39 -10.84 2.12
C ILE A 84 4.59 -9.32 1.91
N ALA A 85 3.88 -8.49 2.67
CA ALA A 85 4.05 -7.04 2.61
C ALA A 85 5.46 -6.62 3.05
N GLU A 86 5.97 -7.20 4.15
CA GLU A 86 7.34 -6.97 4.63
C GLU A 86 8.39 -7.33 3.58
N GLU A 87 8.27 -8.50 2.95
CA GLU A 87 9.18 -8.93 1.88
C GLU A 87 9.16 -7.99 0.68
N SER A 88 7.97 -7.49 0.31
CA SER A 88 7.82 -6.54 -0.80
C SER A 88 8.47 -5.20 -0.48
N VAL A 89 8.25 -4.67 0.73
CA VAL A 89 8.88 -3.41 1.17
C VAL A 89 10.41 -3.53 1.23
N LEU A 90 10.94 -4.62 1.79
CA LEU A 90 12.39 -4.83 1.87
C LEU A 90 13.04 -4.97 0.49
N LYS A 91 12.35 -5.58 -0.49
CA LYS A 91 12.83 -5.62 -1.88
C LYS A 91 12.83 -4.23 -2.52
N ALA A 92 11.76 -3.46 -2.33
CA ALA A 92 11.65 -2.10 -2.84
C ALA A 92 12.71 -1.19 -2.23
N LEU A 93 12.91 -1.26 -0.91
CA LEU A 93 13.93 -0.50 -0.17
C LEU A 93 15.32 -0.72 -0.78
N ARG A 94 15.73 -1.97 -0.99
CA ARG A 94 17.04 -2.29 -1.59
C ARG A 94 17.23 -1.68 -2.97
N LEU A 95 16.16 -1.57 -3.77
CA LEU A 95 16.24 -0.97 -5.10
C LEU A 95 16.42 0.54 -5.02
N VAL A 96 15.70 1.20 -4.11
CA VAL A 96 15.79 2.65 -3.90
C VAL A 96 17.12 3.05 -3.27
N GLU A 97 17.61 2.30 -2.28
CA GLU A 97 18.91 2.55 -1.64
C GLU A 97 20.09 2.49 -2.63
N GLN A 98 19.97 1.69 -3.69
CA GLN A 98 21.01 1.59 -4.72
C GLN A 98 21.03 2.79 -5.66
N ASN A 99 19.89 3.46 -5.87
CA ASN A 99 19.76 4.60 -6.77
C ASN A 99 18.71 5.59 -6.23
N PRO A 100 19.00 6.31 -5.13
CA PRO A 100 18.08 7.31 -4.62
C PRO A 100 17.94 8.46 -5.61
N HIS A 101 16.73 9.02 -5.74
CA HIS A 101 16.49 10.15 -6.65
C HIS A 101 17.01 11.49 -6.12
N HIS A 102 17.26 11.59 -4.83
CA HIS A 102 17.66 12.83 -4.15
C HIS A 102 19.17 13.10 -4.17
#